data_AF-A0A2I0WB75-F1
#
_entry.id   AF-A0A2I0WB75-F1
#
_cell.length_a   1.000
_cell.length_b   1.000
_cell.length_c   1.000
_cell.angle_alpha   90.00
_cell.angle_beta   90.00
_cell.angle_gamma   90.00
#
_symmetry.space_group_name_H-M   'P 1'
#
loop_
_entity.id
_entity.type
_entity.pdbx_description
1 polymer ?
#
loop_
_entity_poly.entity_id
_entity_poly.type
_entity_poly.pdbx_seq_one_letter_code
_entity_poly.pdbx_strand_id
1 'polypeptide(L)'
;MVMSIGWNPYFNNTEKTVEPWLLHEFDDDFYGEELRLVVVGYIRPEANFPSLESLIQRIHHDGRIAEKALELPMYAGYKDDPYLKNSLQLNNCC
;
A
#
# COMPACT_ATOMS: atom_id res chain seq x y z
N MET A 1 -5.78 -0.16 -1.85
CA MET A 1 -4.33 -0.01 -2.10
C MET A 1 -3.72 -1.40 -2.24
N VAL A 2 -2.57 -1.49 -2.90
CA VAL A 2 -1.66 -2.65 -2.82
C VAL A 2 -0.31 -2.16 -2.32
N MET A 3 0.48 -3.02 -1.67
CA MET A 3 1.72 -2.59 -1.05
C MET A 3 2.81 -3.63 -1.26
N SER A 4 3.96 -3.19 -1.76
CA SER A 4 5.18 -4.00 -1.79
C SER A 4 5.91 -3.84 -0.47
N ILE A 5 6.33 -4.96 0.13
CA ILE A 5 7.21 -4.97 1.30
C ILE A 5 8.42 -5.83 0.93
N GLY A 6 9.58 -5.19 0.81
CA GLY A 6 10.77 -5.84 0.30
C GLY A 6 12.03 -5.43 1.03
N TRP A 7 13.17 -5.91 0.54
CA TRP A 7 14.50 -5.49 1.00
C TRP A 7 15.16 -4.67 -0.10
N ASN A 8 15.80 -3.56 0.25
CA ASN A 8 16.58 -2.79 -0.70
C ASN A 8 18.01 -3.34 -0.79
N PRO A 9 18.41 -4.00 -1.89
CA PRO A 9 19.75 -4.60 -1.99
C PRO A 9 20.87 -3.58 -2.26
N TYR A 10 20.54 -2.32 -2.57
CA TYR A 10 21.51 -1.31 -2.99
C TYR A 10 22.12 -0.51 -1.83
N PHE A 11 21.43 -0.46 -0.70
CA PHE A 11 21.97 0.07 0.53
C PHE A 11 22.32 -1.13 1.39
N ASN A 12 23.54 -1.18 1.91
CA ASN A 12 24.06 -2.28 2.74
C ASN A 12 23.36 -2.37 4.14
N ASN A 13 22.08 -1.96 4.22
CA ASN A 13 21.26 -1.81 5.40
C ASN A 13 20.16 -2.88 5.44
N THR A 14 19.97 -3.42 6.64
CA THR A 14 19.02 -4.44 7.07
C THR A 14 17.58 -3.94 7.22
N GLU A 15 17.14 -2.98 6.39
CA GLU A 15 15.83 -2.35 6.56
C GLU A 15 14.87 -2.72 5.42
N LYS A 16 13.63 -3.02 5.79
CA LYS A 16 12.57 -3.33 4.84
C LYS A 16 12.02 -2.05 4.23
N THR A 17 11.77 -2.06 2.92
CA THR A 17 11.02 -1.02 2.23
C THR A 17 9.53 -1.32 2.27
N VAL A 18 8.71 -0.27 2.30
CA VAL A 18 7.26 -0.35 2.27
C VAL A 18 6.76 0.66 1.23
N GLU A 19 6.19 0.15 0.15
CA GLU A 19 5.85 0.94 -1.04
C GLU A 19 4.37 0.73 -1.39
N PRO A 20 3.46 1.56 -0.87
CA PRO A 20 2.04 1.48 -1.18
C PRO A 20 1.71 2.14 -2.52
N TRP A 21 0.92 1.46 -3.34
CA TRP A 21 0.20 2.04 -4.47
C TRP A 21 -1.28 2.21 -4.09
N LEU A 22 -1.69 3.48 -3.95
CA LEU A 22 -3.08 3.84 -3.72
C LEU A 22 -3.86 3.63 -5.02
N LEU A 23 -4.94 2.84 -4.96
CA LEU A 23 -5.80 2.54 -6.11
C LEU A 23 -6.81 3.69 -6.30
N HIS A 24 -6.26 4.89 -6.47
CA HIS A 24 -6.97 6.15 -6.65
C HIS A 24 -6.08 7.09 -7.47
N GLU A 25 -6.67 7.77 -8.45
CA GLU A 25 -6.02 8.81 -9.22
C GLU A 25 -6.05 10.10 -8.38
N PHE A 26 -4.87 10.66 -8.08
CA PHE A 26 -4.73 11.94 -7.40
C PHE A 26 -4.33 13.00 -8.43
N ASP A 27 -4.84 14.23 -8.27
CA ASP A 27 -4.51 15.35 -9.16
C ASP A 27 -3.10 15.90 -8.92
N ASP A 28 -2.59 15.78 -7.69
CA ASP A 28 -1.30 16.31 -7.25
C ASP A 28 -0.55 15.31 -6.35
N ASP A 29 0.77 15.49 -6.26
CA ASP A 29 1.63 14.76 -5.31
C ASP A 29 1.38 15.21 -3.86
N PHE A 30 1.58 14.28 -2.91
CA PHE A 30 1.38 14.50 -1.47
C PHE A 30 2.64 14.21 -0.63
N TYR A 31 3.82 14.58 -1.15
CA TYR A 31 5.07 14.44 -0.41
C TYR A 31 5.07 15.25 0.90
N GLY A 32 5.52 14.63 1.99
CA GLY A 32 5.56 15.24 3.32
C GLY A 32 4.28 15.04 4.13
N GLU A 33 3.20 14.59 3.50
CA GLU A 33 1.95 14.25 4.18
C GLU A 33 2.03 12.91 4.92
N GLU A 34 1.23 12.77 5.97
CA GLU A 34 1.09 11.51 6.71
C GLU A 34 0.17 10.54 5.97
N LEU A 35 0.67 9.36 5.62
CA LEU A 35 -0.12 8.28 5.03
C LEU A 35 -0.44 7.19 6.06
N ARG A 36 -1.73 6.98 6.34
CA ARG A 36 -2.20 5.89 7.20
C ARG A 36 -2.73 4.72 6.38
N LEU A 37 -2.29 3.51 6.75
CA LEU A 37 -2.60 2.28 6.03
C LEU A 37 -3.05 1.18 6.99
N VAL A 38 -4.04 0.40 6.58
CA VAL A 38 -4.43 -0.85 7.24
C VAL A 38 -4.15 -2.01 6.28
N VAL A 39 -3.27 -2.92 6.68
CA VAL A 39 -2.93 -4.13 5.90
C VAL A 39 -3.85 -5.25 6.32
N VAL A 40 -4.72 -5.70 5.41
CA VAL A 40 -5.79 -6.66 5.73
C VAL A 40 -5.62 -8.04 5.09
N GLY A 41 -4.66 -8.18 4.17
CA GLY A 41 -4.47 -9.43 3.44
C GLY A 41 -3.12 -9.50 2.73
N TYR A 42 -2.75 -10.72 2.34
CA TYR A 42 -1.52 -11.02 1.62
C TYR A 42 -1.85 -11.59 0.24
N ILE A 43 -1.25 -11.02 -0.80
CA ILE A 43 -1.50 -11.43 -2.20
C ILE A 43 -0.51 -12.50 -2.65
N ARG A 44 0.79 -12.27 -2.46
CA ARG A 44 1.87 -13.14 -2.97
C ARG A 44 3.24 -12.79 -2.38
N PRO A 45 4.23 -13.72 -2.49
CA PRO A 45 5.62 -13.38 -2.24
C PRO A 45 6.23 -12.52 -3.37
N GLU A 46 7.40 -11.95 -3.09
CA GLU A 46 8.26 -11.38 -4.13
C GLU A 46 8.58 -12.43 -5.20
N ALA A 47 8.72 -11.97 -6.44
CA ALA A 47 8.96 -12.83 -7.59
C ALA A 47 9.89 -12.13 -8.58
N ASN A 48 10.74 -12.92 -9.24
CA ASN A 48 11.53 -12.43 -10.36
C ASN A 48 10.68 -12.41 -11.63
N PHE A 49 10.83 -11.36 -12.42
CA PHE A 49 10.10 -11.18 -13.67
C PHE A 49 11.07 -11.18 -14.85
N PRO A 50 10.81 -11.96 -15.91
CA PRO A 50 11.70 -12.05 -17.06
C PRO A 50 11.74 -10.76 -17.91
N SER A 51 10.76 -9.86 -17.75
CA SER A 51 10.70 -8.58 -18.45
C SER A 51 9.97 -7.50 -17.65
N LEU A 52 10.23 -6.23 -17.97
CA LEU A 52 9.51 -5.10 -17.42
C LEU A 52 7.99 -5.20 -17.69
N GLU A 53 7.60 -5.66 -18.87
CA GLU A 53 6.19 -5.86 -19.22
C GLU A 53 5.53 -6.88 -18.29
N SER A 54 6.19 -8.02 -18.03
CA SER A 54 5.65 -9.04 -17.12
C SER A 54 5.53 -8.55 -15.67
N LEU A 55 6.43 -7.66 -15.24
CA LEU A 55 6.34 -6.97 -13.94
C LEU A 55 5.13 -6.03 -13.90
N ILE A 56 4.98 -5.15 -14.90
CA ILE A 56 3.85 -4.21 -15.01
C ILE A 56 2.52 -4.97 -15.01
N GLN A 57 2.40 -6.00 -15.86
CA GLN A 57 1.20 -6.84 -15.93
C GLN A 57 0.88 -7.48 -14.59
N ARG A 58 1.91 -7.91 -13.84
CA ARG A 58 1.71 -8.48 -12.51
C ARG A 58 1.26 -7.45 -11.50
N ILE A 59 1.85 -6.26 -11.46
CA ILE A 59 1.44 -5.17 -10.55
C ILE A 59 -0.03 -4.82 -10.77
N HIS A 60 -0.46 -4.64 -12.04
CA HIS A 60 -1.88 -4.37 -12.33
C HIS A 60 -2.80 -5.54 -11.98
N HIS A 61 -2.33 -6.79 -12.11
CA HIS A 61 -3.09 -7.95 -11.68
C HIS A 61 -3.27 -7.99 -10.16
N ASP A 62 -2.21 -7.70 -9.40
CA ASP A 62 -2.26 -7.61 -7.95
C ASP A 62 -3.24 -6.49 -7.51
N GLY A 63 -3.25 -5.35 -8.21
CA GLY A 63 -4.24 -4.28 -8.04
C GLY A 63 -5.69 -4.77 -8.20
N ARG A 64 -5.99 -5.47 -9.30
CA ARG A 64 -7.32 -6.05 -9.55
C ARG A 64 -7.73 -7.11 -8.52
N ILE A 65 -6.79 -7.88 -7.99
CA ILE A 65 -7.06 -8.82 -6.88
C ILE A 65 -7.50 -8.03 -5.65
N ALA A 66 -6.76 -6.97 -5.29
CA ALA A 66 -7.06 -6.17 -4.12
C ALA A 66 -8.41 -5.45 -4.22
N GLU A 67 -8.75 -4.87 -5.38
CA GLU A 67 -10.07 -4.25 -5.60
C GLU A 67 -11.19 -5.25 -5.31
N LYS A 68 -11.12 -6.45 -5.90
CA LYS A 68 -12.15 -7.47 -5.70
C LYS A 68 -12.18 -8.01 -4.28
N ALA A 69 -11.01 -8.19 -3.66
CA ALA A 69 -10.92 -8.69 -2.30
C ALA A 69 -11.52 -7.69 -1.30
N LEU A 70 -11.21 -6.40 -1.43
CA LEU A 70 -11.68 -5.37 -0.50
C LEU A 70 -13.21 -5.19 -0.46
N GLU A 71 -13.92 -5.63 -1.49
CA GLU A 71 -15.40 -5.68 -1.51
C GLU A 71 -15.99 -6.86 -0.72
N LEU A 72 -15.19 -7.87 -0.35
CA LEU A 72 -15.67 -9.00 0.43
C LEU A 72 -16.06 -8.56 1.85
N PRO A 73 -17.14 -9.10 2.46
CA PRO A 73 -17.61 -8.69 3.78
C PRO A 73 -16.54 -8.73 4.88
N MET A 74 -15.61 -9.68 4.80
CA MET A 74 -14.52 -9.82 5.78
C MET A 74 -13.49 -8.68 5.73
N TYR A 75 -13.40 -7.96 4.61
CA TYR A 75 -12.43 -6.86 4.42
C TYR A 75 -13.12 -5.48 4.34
N ALA A 76 -14.35 -5.42 3.83
CA ALA A 76 -15.07 -4.17 3.61
C ALA A 76 -15.20 -3.30 4.87
N GLY A 77 -15.31 -3.92 6.05
CA GLY A 77 -15.41 -3.22 7.33
C GLY A 77 -14.19 -2.37 7.70
N TYR A 78 -12.99 -2.69 7.19
CA TYR A 78 -11.76 -1.94 7.50
C TYR A 78 -11.73 -0.56 6.83
N LYS A 79 -12.59 -0.29 5.82
CA LYS A 79 -12.71 1.03 5.22
C LYS A 79 -13.11 2.10 6.23
N ASP A 80 -13.86 1.70 7.25
CA ASP A 80 -14.38 2.58 8.29
C ASP A 80 -13.60 2.51 9.60
N ASP A 81 -12.42 1.88 9.60
CA ASP A 81 -11.60 1.69 10.80
C ASP A 81 -11.28 3.05 11.48
N PRO A 82 -11.48 3.19 12.79
CA PRO A 82 -11.17 4.43 13.52
C PRO A 82 -9.74 4.94 13.33
N TYR A 83 -8.77 4.05 13.10
CA TYR A 83 -7.38 4.41 12.81
C TYR A 83 -7.25 5.32 11.58
N LEU A 84 -8.07 5.07 10.55
CA LEU A 84 -8.08 5.83 9.31
C LEU A 84 -8.83 7.17 9.43
N LYS A 85 -9.74 7.29 10.41
CA LYS A 85 -10.64 8.45 10.56
C LYS A 85 -10.23 9.45 11.63
N ASN A 86 -9.44 9.03 12.62
CA ASN A 86 -9.01 9.94 13.67
C ASN A 86 -8.15 11.04 13.06
N SER A 87 -8.69 12.26 13.00
CA SER A 87 -7.90 13.45 12.71
C SER A 87 -6.75 13.51 13.70
N LEU A 88 -5.56 13.80 13.20
CA LEU A 88 -4.44 14.18 14.04
C LEU A 88 -4.96 15.29 14.98
N GLN A 89 -5.06 15.01 16.27
CA GLN A 89 -5.01 16.09 17.23
C GLN A 89 -3.64 16.71 17.01
N LEU A 90 -3.60 17.84 16.30
CA LEU A 90 -2.50 18.77 16.34
C LEU A 90 -2.30 19.09 17.81
N ASN A 91 -1.38 18.37 18.44
CA ASN A 91 -0.82 18.77 19.71
C ASN A 91 -0.07 20.08 19.42
N ASN A 92 -0.79 21.20 19.48
CA ASN A 92 -0.22 22.50 19.77
C ASN A 92 0.40 22.39 21.17
N CYS A 93 1.61 21.85 21.26
CA CYS A 93 2.47 22.09 22.41
C CYS A 93 3.09 23.47 22.22
N CYS A 94 2.65 24.38 23.10
CA CYS A 94 3.38 25.58 23.49
C CYS A 94 4.75 25.22 24.09
#